data_AF-A0A8J5KMW4-F1
#
_entry.id   AF-A0A8J5KMW4-F1
#
_cell.length_a   1.000
_cell.length_b   1.000
_cell.length_c   1.000
_cell.angle_alpha   90.00
_cell.angle_beta   90.00
_cell.angle_gamma   90.00
#
_symmetry.space_group_name_H-M   'P 1'
#
loop_
_entity.id
_entity.type
_entity.pdbx_description
1 polymer ?
#
loop_
_entity_poly.entity_id
_entity_poly.type
_entity_poly.pdbx_seq_one_letter_code
_entity_poly.pdbx_strand_id
1 'polypeptide(L)'
;MKPSFSCLCFFFLLCLLQCGASGTVQQGDALNKFYFNNRAGRSSSSWPSSLLSVSNLESKVYDNSKLKEGDKVVRLPGQPAGVHFDQYAGYVTVDKPNGRALFYYFVEAAENSGSKPLVLWLNGGPGCSSLGYGAMEELGPFRVMSDGKTLYRNPYAWNEG
;
A
#
# COMPACT_ATOMS: atom_id res chain seq x y z
N MET A 1 -33.31 19.61 15.75
CA MET A 1 -33.30 18.67 16.90
C MET A 1 -31.85 18.49 17.35
N LYS A 2 -31.50 18.92 18.56
CA LYS A 2 -30.14 18.76 19.10
C LYS A 2 -30.07 17.39 19.79
N PRO A 3 -29.07 16.53 19.52
CA PRO A 3 -28.94 15.26 20.21
C PRO A 3 -28.67 15.53 21.70
N SER A 4 -29.32 14.77 22.58
CA SER A 4 -29.13 14.94 24.02
C SER A 4 -27.72 14.49 24.42
N PHE A 5 -27.15 15.14 25.43
CA PHE A 5 -25.81 14.82 25.97
C PHE A 5 -25.67 13.33 26.35
N SER A 6 -26.78 12.71 26.76
CA SER A 6 -26.86 11.28 27.08
C SER A 6 -26.63 10.38 25.86
N CYS A 7 -27.03 10.79 24.65
CA CYS A 7 -26.86 10.03 23.42
C CYS A 7 -25.40 10.07 22.91
N LEU A 8 -24.73 11.21 23.07
CA LEU A 8 -23.30 11.38 22.76
C LEU A 8 -22.40 10.59 23.72
N CYS A 9 -22.73 10.56 25.02
CA CYS A 9 -22.03 9.72 25.99
C CYS A 9 -22.20 8.22 25.70
N PHE A 10 -23.38 7.78 25.29
CA PHE A 10 -23.61 6.38 24.92
C PHE A 10 -22.79 5.96 23.68
N PHE A 11 -22.69 6.83 22.68
CA PHE A 11 -21.86 6.58 21.50
C PHE A 11 -20.37 6.51 21.84
N PHE A 12 -19.87 7.40 22.71
CA PHE A 12 -18.49 7.37 23.19
C PHE A 12 -18.17 6.13 24.03
N LEU A 13 -19.11 5.69 24.88
CA LEU A 13 -18.97 4.46 25.67
C LEU A 13 -19.00 3.20 24.79
N LEU A 14 -19.81 3.16 23.73
CA LEU A 14 -19.81 2.08 22.74
C LEU A 14 -18.50 2.00 21.94
N CYS A 15 -17.90 3.15 21.58
CA CYS A 15 -16.57 3.18 20.96
C CYS A 15 -15.46 2.71 21.90
N LEU A 16 -15.53 3.04 23.20
CA LEU A 16 -14.55 2.57 24.18
C LEU A 16 -14.69 1.08 24.52
N LEU A 17 -15.90 0.54 24.48
CA LEU A 17 -16.17 -0.90 24.68
C LEU A 17 -15.71 -1.76 23.48
N GLN A 18 -15.63 -1.21 22.28
CA GLN A 18 -14.98 -1.86 21.12
C GLN A 18 -13.46 -1.68 21.09
N CYS A 19 -12.92 -0.77 21.90
CA CYS A 19 -11.47 -0.53 22.01
C CYS A 19 -10.79 -1.43 23.07
N GLY A 20 -11.56 -2.24 23.80
CA GLY A 20 -11.10 -2.97 24.99
C GLY A 20 -11.03 -4.48 24.85
N ALA A 21 -10.67 -5.05 23.70
CA ALA A 21 -10.20 -6.44 23.57
C ALA A 21 -9.69 -6.72 22.15
N SER A 22 -8.51 -6.21 21.81
CA SER A 22 -7.72 -6.83 20.74
C SER A 22 -6.33 -7.01 21.27
N GLY A 23 -5.95 -8.27 21.51
CA GLY A 23 -4.56 -8.63 21.70
C GLY A 23 -3.78 -8.06 20.51
N THR A 24 -2.79 -7.23 20.81
CA THR A 24 -1.95 -6.60 19.79
C THR A 24 -1.16 -7.70 19.08
N VAL A 25 -1.67 -8.17 17.94
CA VAL A 25 -0.86 -8.96 17.01
C VAL A 25 -0.05 -7.93 16.22
N GLN A 26 1.20 -7.72 16.62
CA GLN A 26 2.13 -6.88 15.87
C GLN A 26 2.43 -7.55 14.52
N GLN A 27 2.78 -6.77 13.49
CA GLN A 27 3.16 -7.30 12.17
C GLN A 27 4.30 -8.32 12.25
N GLY A 28 5.18 -8.13 13.25
CA GLY A 28 6.23 -9.07 13.61
C GLY A 28 5.72 -10.39 14.20
N ASP A 29 4.51 -10.45 14.78
CA ASP A 29 3.96 -11.66 15.38
C ASP A 29 3.42 -12.64 14.33
N ALA A 30 2.89 -12.16 13.20
CA ALA A 30 2.54 -13.04 12.08
C ALA A 30 3.79 -13.62 11.42
N LEU A 31 4.84 -12.80 11.27
CA LEU A 31 6.15 -13.23 10.76
C LEU A 31 6.88 -14.14 11.75
N ASN A 32 6.87 -13.82 13.05
CA ASN A 32 7.42 -14.64 14.12
C ASN A 32 6.63 -15.94 14.26
N LYS A 33 5.30 -15.91 14.16
CA LYS A 33 4.48 -17.11 14.13
C LYS A 33 4.81 -17.96 12.91
N PHE A 34 5.07 -17.38 11.75
CA PHE A 34 5.53 -18.10 10.56
C PHE A 34 6.94 -18.69 10.75
N TYR A 35 7.87 -17.91 11.32
CA TYR A 35 9.26 -18.30 11.55
C TYR A 35 9.41 -19.36 12.66
N PHE A 36 8.66 -19.23 13.76
CA PHE A 36 8.72 -20.11 14.93
C PHE A 36 7.77 -21.32 14.85
N ASN A 37 6.61 -21.25 14.16
CA ASN A 37 5.81 -22.47 13.90
C ASN A 37 6.59 -23.50 13.08
N ASN A 38 7.47 -23.05 12.19
CA ASN A 38 8.33 -23.94 11.40
C ASN A 38 9.41 -24.65 12.23
N ARG A 39 9.62 -24.28 13.50
CA ARG A 39 10.50 -25.00 14.43
C ARG A 39 9.78 -25.96 15.38
N ALA A 40 8.52 -25.70 15.72
CA ALA A 40 7.81 -26.45 16.76
C ALA A 40 6.92 -27.61 16.26
N GLY A 41 6.64 -27.69 14.96
CA GLY A 41 5.67 -28.64 14.42
C GLY A 41 6.24 -29.57 13.35
N ARG A 42 6.93 -30.64 13.77
CA ARG A 42 6.97 -31.88 12.98
C ARG A 42 5.55 -32.48 12.97
N SER A 43 4.71 -31.98 12.07
CA SER A 43 3.50 -32.62 11.54
C SER A 43 3.24 -32.02 10.17
N SER A 44 3.39 -32.85 9.14
CA SER A 44 3.61 -32.44 7.75
C SER A 44 2.40 -31.77 7.11
N SER A 45 2.37 -30.45 7.12
CA SER A 45 1.85 -29.69 5.98
C SER A 45 2.99 -28.86 5.43
N SER A 46 3.91 -29.55 4.73
CA SER A 46 4.91 -28.89 3.91
C SER A 46 4.18 -28.00 2.92
N TRP A 47 4.30 -26.68 3.08
CA TRP A 47 4.07 -25.79 1.95
C TRP A 47 4.99 -26.27 0.84
N PRO A 48 4.45 -26.60 -0.35
CA PRO A 48 5.26 -27.15 -1.40
C PRO A 48 6.31 -26.10 -1.79
N SER A 49 7.58 -26.52 -1.89
CA SER A 49 8.71 -25.66 -2.29
C SER A 49 8.48 -24.94 -3.63
N SER A 50 7.45 -25.34 -4.38
CA SER A 50 6.95 -24.65 -5.56
C SER A 50 6.40 -23.24 -5.30
N LEU A 51 5.91 -22.91 -4.09
CA LEU A 51 5.40 -21.56 -3.78
C LEU A 51 6.50 -20.53 -3.51
N LEU A 52 7.72 -20.98 -3.21
CA LEU A 52 8.91 -20.13 -3.08
C LEU A 52 9.78 -20.16 -4.35
N SER A 53 9.46 -21.05 -5.28
CA SER A 53 10.15 -21.20 -6.56
C SER A 53 9.47 -20.31 -7.60
N VAL A 54 9.95 -19.06 -7.71
CA VAL A 54 9.58 -18.14 -8.79
C VAL A 54 9.91 -18.72 -10.17
N SER A 55 10.81 -19.70 -10.23
CA SER A 55 11.26 -20.42 -11.43
C SER A 55 10.17 -21.17 -12.19
N ASN A 56 9.05 -21.54 -11.55
CA ASN A 56 7.95 -22.28 -12.19
C ASN A 56 6.71 -21.40 -12.45
N LEU A 57 6.81 -20.08 -12.24
CA LEU A 57 5.70 -19.17 -12.52
C LEU A 57 5.65 -18.91 -14.03
N GLU A 58 4.61 -19.40 -14.72
CA GLU A 58 4.29 -18.88 -16.05
C GLU A 58 3.91 -17.40 -15.93
N SER A 59 4.86 -16.53 -16.25
CA SER A 59 4.58 -15.11 -16.34
C SER A 59 3.73 -14.85 -17.59
N LYS A 60 2.45 -14.55 -17.39
CA LYS A 60 1.62 -13.98 -18.44
C LYS A 60 1.93 -12.49 -18.54
N VAL A 61 2.88 -12.15 -19.40
CA VAL A 61 3.21 -10.76 -19.71
C VAL A 61 2.20 -10.26 -20.74
N TYR A 62 1.28 -9.41 -20.31
CA TYR A 62 0.42 -8.67 -21.23
C TYR A 62 1.17 -7.43 -21.72
N ASP A 63 1.04 -7.12 -23.01
CA ASP A 63 1.65 -5.93 -23.58
C ASP A 63 1.03 -4.66 -22.98
N ASN A 64 1.84 -3.95 -22.19
CA ASN A 64 1.50 -2.67 -21.58
C ASN A 64 2.39 -1.53 -22.14
N SER A 65 3.11 -1.77 -23.26
CA SER A 65 4.16 -0.88 -23.77
C SER A 65 3.69 0.55 -24.10
N LYS A 66 2.39 0.74 -24.34
CA LYS A 66 1.80 2.04 -24.66
C LYS A 66 1.14 2.76 -23.48
N LEU A 67 1.15 2.16 -22.28
CA LEU A 67 0.45 2.73 -21.12
C LEU A 67 1.22 3.85 -20.44
N LYS A 68 2.57 3.82 -20.46
CA LYS A 68 3.39 4.78 -19.71
C LYS A 68 3.00 6.25 -19.96
N GLU A 69 2.88 6.64 -21.22
CA GLU A 69 2.56 8.03 -21.57
C GLU A 69 1.12 8.40 -21.18
N GLY A 70 0.18 7.47 -21.35
CA GLY A 70 -1.22 7.67 -20.98
C GLY A 70 -1.46 7.71 -19.46
N ASP A 71 -0.60 7.03 -18.70
CA ASP A 71 -0.67 6.96 -17.24
C ASP A 71 0.06 8.12 -16.56
N LYS A 72 0.70 9.03 -17.32
CA LYS A 72 1.48 10.14 -16.75
C LYS A 72 0.57 11.12 -16.00
N VAL A 73 0.84 11.30 -14.71
CA VAL A 73 0.11 12.23 -13.84
C VAL A 73 0.78 13.60 -13.88
N VAL A 74 0.25 14.50 -14.69
CA VAL A 74 0.79 15.87 -14.84
C VAL A 74 0.85 16.61 -13.50
N ARG A 75 -0.24 16.55 -12.71
CA ARG A 75 -0.30 17.12 -11.36
C ARG A 75 -1.48 16.55 -10.59
N LEU A 76 -1.27 16.18 -9.33
CA LEU A 76 -2.36 15.78 -8.44
C LEU A 76 -3.16 17.01 -7.96
N PRO A 77 -4.48 16.87 -7.72
CA PRO A 77 -5.23 17.88 -6.99
C PRO A 77 -4.60 18.15 -5.62
N GLY A 78 -4.44 19.42 -5.25
CA GLY A 78 -3.83 19.81 -3.98
C GLY A 78 -2.30 19.63 -3.90
N GLN A 79 -1.63 19.21 -4.98
CA GLN A 79 -0.16 19.04 -5.01
C GLN A 79 0.56 20.39 -4.79
N PRO A 80 1.59 20.43 -3.91
CA PRO A 80 2.39 21.63 -3.73
C PRO A 80 3.20 21.96 -5.00
N ALA A 81 3.56 23.23 -5.15
CA ALA A 81 4.45 23.67 -6.22
C ALA A 81 5.88 23.12 -6.04
N GLY A 82 6.68 23.16 -7.10
CA GLY A 82 8.10 22.78 -7.07
C GLY A 82 8.32 21.28 -6.92
N VAL A 83 7.43 20.44 -7.45
CA VAL A 83 7.62 18.99 -7.57
C VAL A 83 8.38 18.68 -8.85
N HIS A 84 9.51 17.97 -8.72
CA HIS A 84 10.47 17.74 -9.79
C HIS A 84 10.78 16.24 -9.99
N PHE A 85 9.75 15.40 -9.90
CA PHE A 85 9.81 14.00 -10.31
C PHE A 85 8.57 13.68 -11.16
N ASP A 86 8.74 12.72 -12.06
CA ASP A 86 7.63 12.17 -12.82
C ASP A 86 6.82 11.21 -11.94
N GLN A 87 5.51 11.15 -12.18
CA GLN A 87 4.58 10.28 -11.46
C GLN A 87 3.58 9.71 -12.47
N TYR A 88 3.16 8.47 -12.22
CA TYR A 88 2.33 7.68 -13.12
C TYR A 88 1.29 6.92 -12.30
N ALA A 89 0.06 6.83 -12.81
CA ALA A 89 -0.99 6.07 -12.18
C ALA A 89 -1.86 5.40 -13.25
N GLY A 90 -2.15 4.12 -13.06
CA GLY A 90 -2.87 3.34 -14.06
C GLY A 90 -3.18 1.94 -13.57
N TYR A 91 -3.46 1.05 -14.53
CA TYR A 91 -3.84 -0.33 -14.24
C TYR A 91 -2.94 -1.31 -15.02
N VAL A 92 -2.45 -2.33 -14.32
CA VAL A 92 -1.74 -3.46 -14.92
C VAL A 92 -2.67 -4.66 -14.95
N THR A 93 -2.98 -5.17 -16.14
CA THR A 93 -3.79 -6.40 -16.27
C THR A 93 -2.98 -7.60 -15.79
N VAL A 94 -3.53 -8.36 -14.85
CA VAL A 94 -2.88 -9.56 -14.28
C VAL A 94 -3.60 -10.85 -14.67
N ASP A 95 -4.85 -10.77 -15.11
CA ASP A 95 -5.64 -11.91 -15.57
C ASP A 95 -6.73 -11.45 -16.54
N LYS A 96 -6.40 -11.48 -17.83
CA LYS A 96 -7.27 -11.02 -18.91
C LYS A 96 -8.55 -11.85 -19.04
N PRO A 97 -8.55 -13.20 -18.95
CA PRO A 97 -9.78 -13.99 -18.96
C PRO A 97 -10.79 -13.60 -17.90
N ASN A 98 -10.33 -13.28 -16.68
CA ASN A 98 -11.19 -12.87 -15.57
C ASN A 98 -11.32 -11.35 -15.42
N GLY A 99 -10.77 -10.56 -16.35
CA GLY A 99 -10.82 -9.09 -16.32
C GLY A 99 -10.14 -8.46 -15.10
N ARG A 100 -9.18 -9.15 -14.45
CA ARG A 100 -8.52 -8.63 -13.25
C ARG A 100 -7.33 -7.75 -13.62
N ALA A 101 -7.33 -6.53 -13.09
CA ALA A 101 -6.23 -5.59 -13.17
C ALA A 101 -5.93 -5.01 -11.78
N LEU A 102 -4.66 -4.68 -11.53
CA LEU A 102 -4.20 -4.03 -10.31
C LEU A 102 -3.93 -2.56 -10.61
N PHE A 103 -4.48 -1.67 -9.79
CA PHE A 103 -4.12 -0.26 -9.82
C PHE A 103 -2.71 -0.07 -9.26
N TYR A 104 -1.94 0.83 -9.88
CA TYR A 104 -0.65 1.26 -9.37
C TYR A 104 -0.55 2.79 -9.32
N TYR A 105 0.26 3.28 -8.39
CA TYR A 105 0.75 4.64 -8.35
C TYR A 105 2.26 4.57 -8.19
N PHE A 106 2.99 5.11 -9.17
CA PHE A 106 4.44 5.08 -9.25
C PHE A 106 4.97 6.51 -9.29
N VAL A 107 6.02 6.77 -8.51
CA VAL A 107 6.76 8.02 -8.56
C VAL A 107 8.22 7.71 -8.82
N GLU A 108 8.82 8.44 -9.74
CA GLU A 108 10.25 8.34 -10.00
C GLU A 108 11.05 8.94 -8.83
N ALA A 109 12.33 8.55 -8.74
CA ALA A 109 13.24 9.21 -7.83
C ALA A 109 13.39 10.69 -8.21
N ALA A 110 13.48 11.57 -7.21
CA ALA A 110 13.62 13.01 -7.40
C ALA A 110 14.90 13.39 -8.14
N GLU A 111 15.97 12.60 -7.99
CA GLU A 111 17.25 12.83 -8.63
C GLU A 111 17.76 11.57 -9.34
N ASN A 112 18.26 11.75 -10.57
CA ASN A 112 18.89 10.70 -11.38
C ASN A 112 18.05 9.41 -11.49
N SER A 113 16.75 9.52 -11.72
CA SER A 113 15.81 8.39 -11.70
C SER A 113 16.24 7.17 -12.53
N GLY A 114 16.89 7.39 -13.68
CA GLY A 114 17.40 6.33 -14.55
C GLY A 114 18.51 5.45 -13.95
N SER A 115 19.19 5.88 -12.88
CA SER A 115 20.23 5.09 -12.19
C SER A 115 19.79 4.54 -10.84
N LYS A 116 18.55 4.81 -10.41
CA LYS A 116 18.02 4.39 -9.11
C LYS A 116 17.32 3.02 -9.22
N PRO A 117 17.30 2.22 -8.14
CA PRO A 117 16.62 0.94 -8.14
C PRO A 117 15.10 1.12 -8.21
N LEU A 118 14.41 0.14 -8.80
CA LEU A 118 12.96 0.03 -8.73
C LEU A 118 12.54 -0.64 -7.42
N VAL A 119 11.67 0.01 -6.64
CA VAL A 119 11.12 -0.54 -5.40
C VAL A 119 9.61 -0.75 -5.54
N LEU A 120 9.15 -1.98 -5.27
CA LEU A 120 7.73 -2.30 -5.15
C LEU A 120 7.33 -2.30 -3.67
N TRP A 121 6.32 -1.50 -3.34
CA TRP A 121 5.75 -1.45 -2.00
C TRP A 121 4.34 -2.04 -1.97
N LEU A 122 4.07 -2.92 -1.00
CA LEU A 122 2.77 -3.56 -0.80
C LEU A 122 2.39 -3.50 0.68
N ASN A 123 1.29 -2.83 0.99
CA ASN A 123 0.68 -2.91 2.31
C ASN A 123 -0.07 -4.25 2.48
N GLY A 124 -0.09 -4.74 3.72
CA GLY A 124 -0.69 -6.02 4.08
C GLY A 124 -2.18 -5.93 4.45
N GLY A 125 -2.58 -6.66 5.49
CA GLY A 125 -3.96 -6.76 5.94
C GLY A 125 -4.39 -8.22 6.04
N PRO A 126 -5.38 -8.68 5.25
CA PRO A 126 -5.56 -8.40 3.81
C PRO A 126 -6.52 -7.25 3.46
N GLY A 127 -6.33 -6.65 2.28
CA GLY A 127 -7.27 -5.70 1.68
C GLY A 127 -6.96 -4.22 1.92
N CYS A 128 -5.93 -3.89 2.71
CA CYS A 128 -5.52 -2.50 2.89
C CYS A 128 -4.86 -1.96 1.61
N SER A 129 -5.16 -0.71 1.28
CA SER A 129 -4.62 -0.06 0.07
C SER A 129 -3.17 0.37 0.28
N SER A 130 -2.31 0.03 -0.69
CA SER A 130 -0.92 0.54 -0.72
C SER A 130 -0.83 2.00 -1.13
N LEU A 131 -1.84 2.52 -1.82
CA LEU A 131 -1.95 3.95 -2.12
C LEU A 131 -2.34 4.72 -0.85
N GLY A 132 -3.38 4.27 -0.16
CA GLY A 132 -3.93 4.95 1.02
C GLY A 132 -2.93 4.98 2.17
N TYR A 133 -2.52 3.80 2.66
CA TYR A 133 -1.57 3.73 3.77
C TYR A 133 -0.14 4.00 3.31
N GLY A 134 0.38 3.19 2.39
CA GLY A 134 1.78 3.29 1.94
C GLY A 134 2.14 4.66 1.38
N ALA A 135 1.52 5.05 0.27
CA ALA A 135 1.91 6.27 -0.43
C ALA A 135 1.50 7.56 0.30
N MET A 136 0.30 7.61 0.89
CA MET A 136 -0.20 8.87 1.48
C MET A 136 0.09 9.01 2.98
N GLU A 137 0.24 7.92 3.74
CA GLU A 137 0.39 7.95 5.20
C GLU A 137 1.73 7.43 5.72
N GLU A 138 2.46 6.61 4.96
CA GLU A 138 3.74 6.00 5.40
C GLU A 138 5.00 6.55 4.72
N LEU A 139 5.19 6.37 3.41
CA LEU A 139 6.51 6.58 2.79
C LEU A 139 6.53 7.28 1.43
N GLY A 140 5.36 7.59 0.86
CA GLY A 140 5.31 8.27 -0.43
C GLY A 140 5.71 9.74 -0.37
N PRO A 141 5.73 10.42 -1.53
CA PRO A 141 6.23 11.79 -1.67
C PRO A 141 5.34 12.86 -1.03
N PHE A 142 4.07 12.52 -0.79
CA PHE A 142 3.08 13.45 -0.30
C PHE A 142 2.33 12.88 0.90
N ARG A 143 1.83 13.80 1.72
CA ARG A 143 0.92 13.55 2.81
C ARG A 143 -0.38 14.31 2.58
N VAL A 144 -1.49 13.74 3.05
CA VAL A 144 -2.80 14.40 3.00
C VAL A 144 -2.95 15.31 4.22
N MET A 145 -3.29 16.57 3.99
CA MET A 145 -3.63 17.52 5.05
C MET A 145 -4.95 17.14 5.73
N SER A 146 -5.19 17.67 6.94
CA SER A 146 -6.43 17.42 7.69
C SER A 146 -7.71 17.89 7.00
N ASP A 147 -7.59 18.75 5.97
CA ASP A 147 -8.71 19.18 5.14
C ASP A 147 -9.17 18.11 4.12
N GLY A 148 -8.41 17.01 3.97
CA GLY A 148 -8.69 15.92 3.04
C GLY A 148 -8.58 16.31 1.56
N LYS A 149 -7.99 17.47 1.24
CA LYS A 149 -7.97 18.06 -0.10
C LYS A 149 -6.58 18.51 -0.53
N THR A 150 -5.77 18.95 0.41
CA THR A 150 -4.45 19.52 0.15
C THR A 150 -3.38 18.48 0.42
N LEU A 151 -2.31 18.49 -0.38
CA LEU A 151 -1.13 17.66 -0.18
C LEU A 151 0.04 18.51 0.31
N TYR A 152 0.89 17.95 1.14
CA TYR A 152 2.18 18.53 1.49
C TYR A 152 3.32 17.53 1.26
N ARG A 153 4.53 18.03 0.97
CA ARG A 153 5.69 17.17 0.74
C ARG A 153 6.07 16.39 1.99
N ASN A 154 6.40 15.11 1.82
CA ASN A 154 7.02 14.29 2.84
C ASN A 154 8.55 14.44 2.74
N PRO A 155 9.24 15.09 3.71
CA PRO A 155 10.69 15.26 3.66
C PRO A 155 11.48 13.96 3.85
N TYR A 156 10.81 12.87 4.21
CA TYR A 156 11.40 11.54 4.40
C TYR A 156 10.84 10.52 3.39
N ALA A 157 10.37 11.00 2.25
CA ALA A 157 9.85 10.14 1.20
C ALA A 157 10.94 9.22 0.65
N TRP A 158 10.57 7.98 0.36
CA TRP A 158 11.54 6.99 -0.11
C TRP A 158 12.03 7.25 -1.54
N ASN A 159 11.38 8.15 -2.29
CA ASN A 159 11.79 8.53 -3.64
C ASN A 159 12.76 9.73 -3.68
N GLU A 160 13.23 10.24 -2.55
CA GLU A 160 14.24 11.32 -2.50
C GLU A 160 15.69 10.78 -2.56
N GLY A 161 15.87 9.46 -2.63
CA GLY A 161 17.16 8.76 -2.49
C GLY A 161 17.90 8.39 -3.75
#